data_AF-A0A830EP15-F1
#
_entry.id   AF-A0A830EP15-F1
#
_cell.length_a   1.000
_cell.length_b   1.000
_cell.length_c   1.000
_cell.angle_alpha   90.00
_cell.angle_beta   90.00
_cell.angle_gamma   90.00
#
_symmetry.space_group_name_H-M   'P 1'
#
loop_
_entity.id
_entity.type
_entity.pdbx_description
1 polymer ?
#
loop_
_entity_poly.entity_id
_entity_poly.type
_entity_poly.pdbx_seq_one_letter_code
_entity_poly.pdbx_strand_id
1 'polypeptide(L)'
;MSPPRPFIDPATGEIDSAQILSEAVPLAKLVGVFVAGSLPFYAIAFFGAENSALGALLALLGDFILAVGAGIALMYVIAHGIRLAGE
;
A
#
# COMPACT_ATOMS: atom_id res chain seq x y z
N MET A 1 -5.88 25.89 -22.59
CA MET A 1 -5.12 26.06 -21.33
C MET A 1 -4.36 24.76 -21.11
N SER A 2 -3.09 24.79 -20.70
CA SER A 2 -2.41 23.54 -20.31
C SER A 2 -3.06 22.99 -19.04
N PRO A 3 -3.25 21.67 -18.94
CA PRO A 3 -3.76 21.07 -17.70
C PRO A 3 -2.80 21.38 -16.54
N PRO A 4 -3.33 21.59 -15.32
CA PRO A 4 -2.51 21.79 -14.13
C PRO A 4 -1.51 20.64 -13.99
N ARG A 5 -0.26 20.95 -13.62
CA ARG A 5 0.73 19.90 -13.35
C ARG A 5 0.44 19.30 -11.97
N PRO A 6 0.22 17.98 -11.84
CA PRO A 6 -0.01 17.36 -10.55
C PRO A 6 1.14 17.64 -9.59
N PHE A 7 0.85 17.87 -8.31
CA PHE A 7 1.83 18.08 -7.24
C PHE A 7 2.70 19.34 -7.36
N ILE A 8 2.35 20.27 -8.25
CA ILE A 8 3.04 21.56 -8.38
C ILE A 8 2.06 22.67 -8.03
N ASP A 9 2.43 23.51 -7.07
CA ASP A 9 1.66 24.69 -6.71
C ASP A 9 1.60 25.65 -7.92
N PRO A 10 0.41 25.99 -8.44
CA PRO A 10 0.27 26.87 -9.59
C PRO A 10 0.77 28.30 -9.35
N ALA A 11 0.79 28.76 -8.09
CA ALA A 11 1.15 30.12 -7.71
C ALA A 11 2.67 30.30 -7.53
N THR A 12 3.35 29.29 -6.97
CA THR A 12 4.79 29.34 -6.67
C THR A 12 5.64 28.54 -7.66
N GLY A 13 5.05 27.55 -8.35
CA GLY A 13 5.76 26.60 -9.20
C GLY A 13 6.57 25.56 -8.41
N GLU A 14 6.44 25.51 -7.09
CA GLU A 14 7.12 24.56 -6.22
C GLU A 14 6.32 23.27 -6.02
N ILE A 15 6.97 22.25 -5.44
CA ILE A 15 6.33 20.97 -5.13
C ILE A 15 5.34 21.14 -3.96
N ASP A 16 4.08 20.78 -4.18
CA ASP A 16 3.06 20.71 -3.13
C ASP A 16 3.21 19.42 -2.33
N SER A 17 4.02 19.48 -1.29
CA SER A 17 4.26 18.36 -0.36
C SER A 17 3.01 17.98 0.43
N ALA A 18 2.08 18.92 0.65
CA ALA A 18 0.84 18.65 1.37
C ALA A 18 -0.10 17.80 0.49
N GLN A 19 -0.18 18.12 -0.80
CA GLN A 19 -0.90 17.30 -1.77
C GLN A 19 -0.29 15.89 -1.83
N ILE A 20 1.04 15.76 -1.99
CA ILE A 20 1.73 14.45 -2.01
C ILE A 20 1.36 13.61 -0.77
N LEU A 21 1.42 14.21 0.42
CA LEU A 21 1.10 13.49 1.65
C LEU A 21 -0.37 13.06 1.68
N SER A 22 -1.28 13.96 1.28
CA SER A 22 -2.71 13.67 1.26
C SER A 22 -3.06 12.49 0.34
N GLU A 23 -2.38 12.38 -0.80
CA GLU A 23 -2.54 11.28 -1.76
C GLU A 23 -1.86 9.97 -1.32
N ALA A 24 -0.79 10.06 -0.51
CA ALA A 24 -0.12 8.91 0.05
C ALA A 24 -0.93 8.24 1.18
N VAL A 25 -1.77 8.99 1.91
CA VAL A 25 -2.54 8.48 3.05
C VAL A 25 -3.46 7.30 2.68
N PRO A 26 -4.29 7.38 1.63
CA PRO A 26 -5.11 6.25 1.20
C PRO A 26 -4.29 4.99 0.87
N LEU A 27 -3.15 5.15 0.19
CA LEU A 27 -2.25 4.03 -0.13
C LEU A 27 -1.66 3.42 1.14
N ALA A 28 -1.22 4.25 2.10
CA ALA A 28 -0.70 3.79 3.37
C ALA A 28 -1.76 3.03 4.18
N LYS A 29 -3.01 3.50 4.19
CA LYS A 29 -4.14 2.78 4.82
C LYS A 29 -4.37 1.42 4.17
N LEU A 30 -4.35 1.36 2.84
CA LEU A 30 -4.52 0.13 2.09
C LEU A 30 -3.43 -0.90 2.43
N VAL A 31 -2.16 -0.48 2.38
CA VAL A 31 -1.02 -1.33 2.80
C VAL A 31 -1.18 -1.76 4.26
N GLY A 32 -1.54 -0.83 5.13
CA GLY A 32 -1.75 -1.08 6.56
C GLY A 32 -2.76 -2.19 6.85
N VAL A 33 -3.86 -2.28 6.09
CA VAL A 33 -4.86 -3.34 6.25
C VAL A 33 -4.28 -4.72 5.96
N PHE A 34 -3.53 -4.89 4.86
CA PHE A 34 -2.95 -6.18 4.51
C PHE A 34 -1.82 -6.59 5.44
N VAL A 35 -0.99 -5.63 5.86
CA VAL A 35 0.04 -5.88 6.88
C VAL A 35 -0.61 -6.28 8.19
N ALA A 36 -1.58 -5.51 8.70
CA ALA A 36 -2.27 -5.85 9.94
C ALA A 36 -2.99 -7.20 9.86
N GLY A 37 -3.56 -7.54 8.69
CA GLY A 37 -4.22 -8.83 8.45
C GLY A 37 -3.26 -10.03 8.40
N SER A 38 -2.01 -9.84 7.98
CA SER A 38 -1.01 -10.92 7.94
C SER A 38 -0.33 -11.16 9.29
N LEU A 39 -0.22 -10.13 10.13
CA LEU A 39 0.47 -10.20 11.43
C LEU A 39 0.02 -11.35 12.35
N PRO A 40 -1.29 -11.66 12.52
CA PRO A 40 -1.70 -12.78 13.37
C PRO A 40 -1.13 -14.12 12.90
N PHE A 41 -1.08 -14.36 11.58
CA PHE A 41 -0.54 -15.60 11.03
C PHE A 41 0.95 -15.74 11.32
N TYR A 42 1.72 -14.66 11.11
CA TYR A 42 3.13 -14.66 11.47
C TYR A 42 3.34 -14.79 12.98
N ALA A 43 2.57 -14.08 13.80
CA ALA A 43 2.70 -14.14 15.24
C ALA A 43 2.51 -15.58 15.75
N ILE A 44 1.48 -16.29 15.26
CA ILE A 44 1.27 -17.70 15.64
C ILE A 44 2.38 -18.58 15.07
N ALA A 45 2.79 -18.37 13.81
CA ALA A 45 3.86 -19.14 13.19
C ALA A 45 5.19 -19.04 13.97
N PHE A 46 5.57 -17.83 14.40
CA PHE A 46 6.84 -17.57 15.09
C PHE A 46 6.81 -17.88 16.59
N PHE A 47 5.70 -17.58 17.29
CA PHE A 47 5.65 -17.73 18.75
C PHE A 47 4.94 -19.01 19.22
N GLY A 48 4.08 -19.60 18.40
CA GLY A 48 3.23 -20.75 18.79
C GLY A 48 3.48 -22.04 18.02
N ALA A 49 4.15 -21.98 16.88
CA ALA A 49 4.32 -23.11 15.97
C ALA A 49 5.70 -23.14 15.28
N GLU A 50 6.72 -22.60 15.94
CA GLU A 50 8.08 -22.49 15.40
C GLU A 50 8.63 -23.87 14.96
N ASN A 51 9.33 -23.91 13.81
CA ASN A 51 9.92 -25.13 13.23
C ASN A 51 8.93 -26.29 12.98
N SER A 52 7.64 -26.00 12.85
CA SER A 52 6.61 -27.00 12.54
C SER A 52 6.04 -26.80 11.14
N ALA A 53 5.47 -27.88 10.57
CA ALA A 53 4.74 -27.80 9.31
C ALA A 53 3.54 -26.84 9.39
N LEU A 54 2.90 -26.76 10.56
CA LEU A 54 1.83 -25.81 10.82
C LEU A 54 2.34 -24.37 10.76
N GLY A 55 3.48 -24.07 11.40
CA GLY A 55 4.11 -22.76 11.35
C GLY A 55 4.47 -22.34 9.92
N ALA A 56 5.03 -23.26 9.13
CA ALA A 56 5.31 -23.02 7.72
C ALA A 56 4.03 -22.70 6.90
N LEU A 57 2.94 -23.44 7.14
CA LEU A 57 1.65 -23.17 6.48
C LEU A 57 1.08 -21.80 6.87
N LEU A 58 1.17 -21.41 8.14
CA LEU A 58 0.70 -20.12 8.60
C LEU A 58 1.54 -18.97 8.03
N ALA A 59 2.86 -19.12 7.98
CA ALA A 59 3.74 -18.15 7.33
C ALA A 59 3.37 -17.98 5.84
N LEU A 60 3.11 -19.09 5.14
CA LEU A 60 2.68 -19.06 3.74
C LEU A 60 1.34 -18.33 3.55
N LEU A 61 0.39 -18.47 4.49
CA LEU A 61 -0.86 -17.72 4.47
C LEU A 61 -0.61 -16.21 4.70
N GLY A 62 0.30 -15.85 5.60
CA GLY A 62 0.75 -14.47 5.80
C GLY A 62 1.36 -13.88 4.51
N ASP A 63 2.27 -14.61 3.87
CA ASP A 63 2.91 -14.22 2.61
C ASP A 63 1.87 -14.04 1.50
N PHE A 64 0.89 -14.94 1.42
CA PHE A 64 -0.20 -14.84 0.45
C PHE A 64 -1.02 -13.57 0.62
N ILE A 65 -1.40 -13.22 1.86
CA ILE A 65 -2.11 -11.96 2.16
C ILE A 65 -1.28 -10.75 1.73
N LEU A 66 0.01 -10.74 2.04
CA LEU A 66 0.91 -9.65 1.65
C LEU A 66 1.07 -9.56 0.13
N ALA A 67 1.18 -10.68 -0.58
CA ALA A 67 1.31 -10.72 -2.03
C ALA A 67 0.05 -10.18 -2.73
N VAL A 68 -1.13 -10.61 -2.28
CA VAL A 68 -2.42 -10.09 -2.77
C VAL A 68 -2.53 -8.60 -2.46
N GLY A 69 -2.18 -8.19 -1.24
CA GLY A 69 -2.18 -6.80 -0.81
C GLY A 69 -1.27 -5.90 -1.66
N ALA A 70 -0.07 -6.38 -1.99
CA ALA A 70 0.87 -5.69 -2.87
C ALA A 70 0.30 -5.53 -4.29
N GLY A 71 -0.33 -6.56 -4.84
CA GLY A 71 -1.01 -6.48 -6.13
C GLY A 71 -2.14 -5.44 -6.13
N ILE A 72 -2.94 -5.40 -5.07
CA ILE A 72 -4.03 -4.41 -4.92
C ILE A 72 -3.47 -3.00 -4.74
N ALA A 73 -2.43 -2.81 -3.94
CA ALA A 73 -1.76 -1.53 -3.77
C ALA A 73 -1.20 -1.00 -5.12
N LEU A 74 -0.61 -1.88 -5.92
CA LEU A 74 -0.13 -1.51 -7.25
C LEU A 74 -1.27 -1.10 -8.19
N MET A 75 -2.37 -1.85 -8.21
CA MET A 75 -3.57 -1.48 -8.97
C MET A 75 -4.13 -0.12 -8.54
N TYR A 76 -4.15 0.16 -7.22
CA TYR A 76 -4.56 1.45 -6.68
C TYR A 76 -3.66 2.58 -7.20
N VAL A 77 -2.33 2.41 -7.14
CA VAL A 77 -1.36 3.40 -7.64
C VAL A 77 -1.58 3.69 -9.13
N ILE A 78 -1.76 2.64 -9.94
CA ILE A 78 -2.00 2.79 -11.39
C ILE A 78 -3.29 3.57 -11.64
N ALA A 79 -4.40 3.15 -11.04
CA ALA A 79 -5.70 3.80 -11.23
C ALA A 79 -5.68 5.25 -10.74
N HIS A 80 -5.00 5.51 -9.63
CA HIS A 80 -4.86 6.86 -9.07
C HIS A 80 -3.97 7.75 -9.95
N GLY A 81 -2.86 7.23 -10.49
CA GLY A 81 -2.01 7.96 -11.43
C GLY A 81 -2.73 8.31 -12.73
N ILE A 82 -3.57 7.41 -13.27
CA ILE A 82 -4.39 7.69 -14.46
C ILE A 82 -5.37 8.84 -14.19
N ARG A 83 -6.01 8.85 -13.02
CA ARG A 83 -6.93 9.92 -12.61
C ARG A 83 -6.21 11.27 -12.53
N LEU A 84 -5.08 11.33 -11.82
CA LEU A 84 -4.27 12.54 -11.70
C LEU A 84 -3.77 13.09 -13.04
N ALA A 85 -3.57 12.22 -14.04
CA ALA A 85 -3.12 12.62 -15.37
C ALA A 85 -4.27 13.03 -16.31
N GLY A 86 -5.51 12.64 -15.99
CA GLY A 86 -6.71 12.98 -16.76
C GLY A 86 -7.45 14.23 -16.27
N GLU A 87 -7.05 14.75 -15.11
CA GLU A 87 -7.43 16.06 -14.55
C GLU A 87 -6.53 17.17 -15.11
#